data_AF-K1TPQ0-F1
#
_entry.id   AF-K1TPQ0-F1
#
_cell.length_a   1.000
_cell.length_b   1.000
_cell.length_c   1.000
_cell.angle_alpha   90.00
_cell.angle_beta   90.00
_cell.angle_gamma   90.00
#
_symmetry.space_group_name_H-M   'P 1'
#
loop_
_entity.id
_entity.type
_entity.pdbx_description
1 polymer ?
#
loop_
_entity_poly.entity_id
_entity_poly.type
_entity_poly.pdbx_seq_one_letter_code
_entity_poly.pdbx_strand_id
1 'polypeptide(L)'
;YMIDESALPLELPEVAKFLPTETGEPPLGHAAKWAWNIVNKCVVENEKIDNITVFPLELNTMPGFAGSSAYYLRYMDPHNNQALVDKKTDEYWHNVDLYVGGTEHATGHLIYSRFWNKFLYDLGISVAEEPFQKLVNQA
;
A
#
# COMPACT_ATOMS: atom_id res chain seq x y z
N TYR A 1 -14.13 -3.38 -11.68
CA TYR A 1 -13.15 -4.38 -12.14
C TYR A 1 -11.80 -4.08 -11.51
N MET A 2 -10.98 -5.10 -11.23
CA MET A 2 -9.62 -4.87 -10.74
C MET A 2 -8.74 -4.35 -11.87
N ILE A 3 -7.75 -3.53 -11.52
CA ILE A 3 -6.72 -3.07 -12.45
C ILE A 3 -5.79 -4.24 -12.77
N ASP A 4 -5.29 -4.27 -14.00
CA ASP A 4 -4.33 -5.28 -14.43
C ASP A 4 -2.96 -5.04 -13.75
N GLU A 5 -2.33 -6.09 -13.22
CA GLU A 5 -1.05 -5.99 -12.52
C GLU A 5 0.06 -5.38 -13.40
N SER A 6 0.02 -5.62 -14.71
CA SER A 6 1.00 -5.06 -15.67
C SER A 6 0.90 -3.55 -15.83
N ALA A 7 -0.19 -2.93 -15.36
CA ALA A 7 -0.40 -1.49 -15.38
C ALA A 7 -0.09 -0.81 -14.05
N LEU A 8 0.39 -1.55 -13.05
CA LEU A 8 0.88 -0.98 -11.80
C LEU A 8 2.26 -0.33 -12.00
N PRO A 9 2.58 0.74 -11.25
CA PRO A 9 1.75 1.39 -10.24
C PRO A 9 0.66 2.29 -10.86
N LEU A 10 -0.50 2.35 -10.21
CA LEU A 10 -1.47 3.42 -10.46
C LEU A 10 -0.96 4.70 -9.80
N GLU A 11 -0.39 5.59 -10.59
CA GLU A 11 0.14 6.86 -10.09
C GLU A 11 -0.99 7.82 -9.71
N LEU A 12 -0.81 8.55 -8.59
CA LEU A 12 -1.77 9.58 -8.18
C LEU A 12 -1.81 10.70 -9.23
N PRO A 13 -3.00 11.22 -9.57
CA PRO A 13 -3.10 12.27 -10.54
C PRO A 13 -2.72 13.61 -9.89
N GLU A 14 -2.38 14.59 -10.72
CA GLU A 14 -2.35 15.97 -10.24
C GLU A 14 -3.77 16.42 -9.90
N VAL A 15 -3.96 16.90 -8.67
CA VAL A 15 -5.22 17.48 -8.21
C VAL A 15 -5.06 18.97 -7.96
N ALA A 16 -6.01 19.76 -8.45
CA ALA A 16 -5.98 21.22 -8.30
C ALA A 16 -6.22 21.67 -6.85
N LYS A 17 -6.90 20.84 -6.05
CA LYS A 17 -7.26 21.12 -4.66
C LYS A 17 -7.15 19.85 -3.82
N PHE A 18 -6.59 19.98 -2.61
CA PHE A 18 -6.42 18.88 -1.66
C PHE A 18 -7.50 18.83 -0.56
N LEU A 19 -8.46 19.76 -0.60
CA LEU A 19 -9.64 19.72 0.26
C LEU A 19 -10.71 18.82 -0.38
N PRO A 20 -11.66 18.30 0.42
CA PRO A 20 -12.83 17.62 -0.12
C PRO A 20 -13.58 18.47 -1.15
N THR A 21 -14.27 17.82 -2.09
CA THR A 21 -15.13 18.49 -3.06
C THR A 21 -16.30 19.19 -2.36
N GLU A 22 -17.01 20.07 -3.07
CA GLU A 22 -18.20 20.77 -2.54
C GLU A 22 -19.32 19.79 -2.14
N THR A 23 -19.35 18.61 -2.77
CA THR A 23 -20.26 17.50 -2.49
C THR A 23 -19.76 16.57 -1.36
N GLY A 24 -18.57 16.82 -0.81
CA GLY A 24 -17.98 16.08 0.31
C GLY A 24 -17.15 14.86 -0.09
N GLU A 25 -16.83 14.70 -1.38
CA GLU A 25 -15.99 13.60 -1.86
C GLU A 25 -14.51 13.85 -1.54
N PRO A 26 -13.66 12.80 -1.49
CA PRO A 26 -12.23 12.95 -1.27
C PRO A 26 -11.53 13.82 -2.35
N PRO A 27 -10.31 14.31 -2.10
CA PRO A 27 -9.60 15.20 -3.03
C PRO A 27 -9.42 14.67 -4.45
N LEU A 28 -9.35 13.34 -4.63
CA LEU A 28 -9.28 12.73 -5.97
C LEU A 28 -10.54 12.99 -6.82
N GLY A 29 -11.66 13.38 -6.22
CA GLY A 29 -12.85 13.83 -6.94
C GLY A 29 -12.62 15.09 -7.79
N HIS A 30 -11.53 15.83 -7.55
CA HIS A 30 -11.12 16.96 -8.39
C HIS A 30 -10.30 16.57 -9.63
N ALA A 31 -9.89 15.32 -9.78
CA ALA A 31 -9.06 14.89 -10.90
C ALA A 31 -9.88 14.76 -12.18
N ALA A 32 -9.49 15.46 -13.25
CA ALA A 32 -10.14 15.35 -14.57
C ALA A 32 -9.82 14.03 -15.29
N LYS A 33 -8.66 13.44 -14.99
CA LYS A 33 -8.17 12.18 -15.57
C LYS A 33 -8.03 11.12 -14.48
N TRP A 34 -9.12 10.42 -14.18
CA TRP A 34 -9.21 9.42 -13.11
C TRP A 34 -10.23 8.31 -13.41
N ALA A 35 -10.27 7.84 -14.65
CA ALA A 35 -11.08 6.69 -15.06
C ALA A 35 -10.21 5.56 -15.64
N TRP A 36 -10.58 4.32 -15.40
CA TRP A 36 -9.85 3.15 -15.88
C TRP A 36 -10.44 2.60 -17.17
N ASN A 37 -9.65 2.57 -18.24
CA ASN A 37 -10.00 1.90 -19.49
C ASN A 37 -9.47 0.46 -19.50
N ILE A 38 -10.36 -0.53 -19.47
CA ILE A 38 -9.97 -1.95 -19.38
C ILE A 38 -9.36 -2.49 -20.69
N VAL A 39 -9.69 -1.88 -21.83
CA VAL A 39 -9.22 -2.33 -23.16
C VAL A 39 -7.79 -1.86 -23.41
N ASN A 40 -7.54 -0.58 -23.13
CA ASN A 40 -6.24 0.05 -23.34
C ASN A 40 -5.32 -0.07 -22.11
N LYS A 41 -5.83 -0.57 -20.99
CA LYS A 41 -5.13 -0.71 -19.70
C LYS A 41 -4.45 0.59 -19.26
N CYS A 42 -5.19 1.69 -19.29
CA CYS A 42 -4.66 3.00 -18.91
C CYS A 42 -5.71 3.88 -18.24
N VAL A 43 -5.20 4.89 -17.52
CA VAL A 43 -6.04 5.96 -16.96
C VAL A 43 -6.40 6.93 -18.08
N VAL A 44 -7.69 7.26 -18.19
CA VAL A 44 -8.27 8.18 -19.17
C VAL A 44 -9.12 9.26 -18.48
N GLU A 45 -9.56 10.23 -19.25
CA GLU A 45 -10.41 11.33 -18.81
C GLU A 45 -11.78 10.83 -18.32
N ASN A 46 -12.32 11.45 -17.27
CA ASN A 46 -13.57 11.01 -16.64
C ASN A 46 -14.77 11.12 -17.58
N GLU A 47 -14.74 12.04 -18.54
CA GLU A 47 -15.80 12.20 -19.55
C GLU A 47 -15.93 10.99 -20.47
N LYS A 48 -14.92 10.11 -20.51
CA LYS A 48 -14.95 8.87 -21.30
C LYS A 48 -15.59 7.70 -20.56
N ILE A 49 -16.05 7.88 -19.31
CA ILE A 49 -16.73 6.83 -18.55
C ILE A 49 -18.02 6.43 -19.29
N ASP A 50 -18.07 5.17 -19.72
CA ASP A 50 -19.22 4.56 -20.40
C ASP A 50 -19.84 3.41 -19.57
N ASN A 51 -19.17 2.98 -18.49
CA ASN A 51 -19.51 1.81 -17.67
C ASN A 51 -19.58 0.49 -18.45
N ILE A 52 -18.92 0.42 -19.60
CA ILE A 52 -18.79 -0.76 -20.46
C ILE A 52 -17.31 -1.11 -20.62
N THR A 53 -16.50 -0.14 -21.04
CA THR A 53 -15.06 -0.27 -21.24
C THR A 53 -14.24 0.69 -20.37
N VAL A 54 -14.86 1.77 -19.89
CA VAL A 54 -14.26 2.79 -19.04
C VAL A 54 -15.09 2.94 -17.77
N PHE A 55 -14.44 2.78 -16.62
CA PHE A 55 -15.07 2.78 -15.30
C PHE A 55 -14.44 3.83 -14.38
N PRO A 56 -15.18 4.38 -13.41
CA PRO A 56 -14.60 5.26 -12.40
C PRO A 56 -13.58 4.51 -11.53
N LEU A 57 -12.51 5.20 -11.13
CA LEU A 57 -11.57 4.73 -10.11
C LEU A 57 -12.04 5.14 -8.71
N GLU A 58 -11.56 4.39 -7.70
CA GLU A 58 -11.77 4.74 -6.29
C GLU A 58 -11.17 6.13 -5.98
N LEU A 59 -11.86 6.91 -5.16
CA LEU A 59 -11.44 8.26 -4.78
C LEU A 59 -10.70 8.28 -3.43
N ASN A 60 -10.83 7.22 -2.64
CA ASN A 60 -10.10 7.05 -1.40
C ASN A 60 -8.71 6.46 -1.63
N THR A 61 -7.72 6.98 -0.91
CA THR A 61 -6.38 6.40 -0.86
C THR A 61 -6.24 5.47 0.34
N MET A 62 -5.30 4.53 0.27
CA MET A 62 -4.95 3.72 1.44
C MET A 62 -4.47 4.62 2.61
N PRO A 63 -4.83 4.30 3.86
CA PRO A 63 -4.36 5.06 5.02
C PRO A 63 -2.85 4.86 5.22
N GLY A 64 -2.20 5.79 5.93
CA GLY A 64 -0.74 5.75 6.15
C GLY A 64 -0.24 4.44 6.79
N PHE A 65 -1.10 3.73 7.54
CA PHE A 65 -0.75 2.43 8.13
C PHE A 65 -0.46 1.36 7.09
N ALA A 66 -1.04 1.43 5.88
CA ALA A 66 -0.76 0.49 4.79
C ALA A 66 0.73 0.47 4.43
N GLY A 67 1.36 1.64 4.35
CA GLY A 67 2.81 1.74 4.12
C GLY A 67 3.64 1.30 5.32
N SER A 68 3.24 1.69 6.53
CA SER A 68 4.01 1.38 7.75
C SER A 68 3.91 -0.07 8.23
N SER A 69 3.04 -0.91 7.66
CA SER A 69 2.81 -2.26 8.21
C SER A 69 3.83 -3.31 7.76
N ALA A 70 4.51 -3.10 6.64
CA ALA A 70 5.48 -4.06 6.08
C ALA A 70 6.80 -3.40 5.65
N TYR A 71 7.03 -2.16 6.04
CA TYR A 71 8.20 -1.38 5.64
C TYR A 71 9.55 -2.02 6.03
N TYR A 72 9.59 -2.77 7.14
CA TYR A 72 10.79 -3.45 7.61
C TYR A 72 11.28 -4.52 6.61
N LEU A 73 10.37 -5.23 5.93
CA LEU A 73 10.71 -6.13 4.83
C LEU A 73 11.30 -5.34 3.66
N ARG A 74 10.73 -4.17 3.35
CA ARG A 74 11.22 -3.35 2.24
C ARG A 74 12.62 -2.79 2.51
N TYR A 75 12.99 -2.53 3.77
CA TYR A 75 14.37 -2.15 4.11
C TYR A 75 15.39 -3.26 3.87
N MET A 76 14.97 -4.53 3.89
CA MET A 76 15.85 -5.65 3.57
C MET A 76 16.23 -5.65 2.08
N ASP A 77 15.30 -5.24 1.20
CA ASP A 77 15.47 -5.26 -0.25
C ASP A 77 14.84 -4.02 -0.95
N PRO A 78 15.40 -2.81 -0.77
CA PRO A 78 14.75 -1.55 -1.12
C PRO A 78 14.68 -1.27 -2.62
N HIS A 79 15.46 -1.97 -3.44
CA HIS A 79 15.59 -1.73 -4.89
C HIS A 79 14.96 -2.82 -5.76
N ASN A 80 14.26 -3.78 -5.16
CA ASN A 80 13.58 -4.83 -5.90
C ASN A 80 12.26 -4.35 -6.50
N ASN A 81 12.17 -4.31 -7.83
CA ASN A 81 10.99 -3.85 -8.54
C ASN A 81 10.06 -4.99 -8.96
N GLN A 82 10.30 -6.22 -8.48
CA GLN A 82 9.56 -7.43 -8.85
C GLN A 82 8.84 -8.07 -7.65
N ALA A 83 9.27 -7.78 -6.43
CA ALA A 83 8.69 -8.27 -5.20
C ALA A 83 8.83 -7.26 -4.05
N LEU A 84 8.07 -7.48 -2.98
CA LEU A 84 8.22 -6.73 -1.74
C LEU A 84 9.62 -6.89 -1.15
N VAL A 85 10.08 -8.14 -1.07
CA VAL A 85 11.41 -8.59 -0.65
C VAL A 85 11.75 -9.89 -1.38
N ASP A 86 13.00 -10.07 -1.83
CA ASP A 86 13.47 -11.37 -2.36
C ASP A 86 13.56 -12.43 -1.24
N LYS A 87 13.20 -13.67 -1.56
CA LYS A 87 13.18 -14.77 -0.60
C LYS A 87 14.53 -15.00 0.09
N LYS A 88 15.65 -14.94 -0.62
CA LYS A 88 16.97 -15.16 -0.01
C LYS A 88 17.37 -14.01 0.91
N THR A 89 16.95 -12.80 0.53
CA THR A 89 17.19 -11.61 1.34
C THR A 89 16.36 -11.65 2.63
N ASP A 90 15.11 -12.08 2.54
CA ASP A 90 14.25 -12.32 3.70
C ASP A 90 14.77 -13.49 4.56
N GLU A 91 15.25 -14.59 3.98
CA GLU A 91 15.91 -15.69 4.72
C GLU A 91 17.17 -15.23 5.47
N TYR A 92 17.92 -14.27 4.91
CA TYR A 92 19.14 -13.74 5.52
C TYR A 92 18.84 -12.83 6.72
N TRP A 93 17.90 -11.88 6.57
CA TRP A 93 17.55 -10.94 7.64
C TRP A 93 16.55 -11.52 8.64
N HIS A 94 15.67 -12.41 8.18
CA HIS A 94 14.67 -13.19 8.92
C HIS A 94 13.55 -12.37 9.56
N ASN A 95 13.89 -11.46 10.46
CA ASN A 95 12.98 -10.61 11.22
C ASN A 95 13.76 -9.45 11.87
N VAL A 96 13.07 -8.55 12.56
CA VAL A 96 13.73 -7.49 13.33
C VAL A 96 14.05 -8.00 14.74
N ASP A 97 15.34 -8.07 15.09
CA ASP A 97 15.78 -8.50 16.42
C ASP A 97 15.27 -7.60 17.55
N LEU A 98 15.38 -6.28 17.36
CA LEU A 98 15.03 -5.26 18.35
C LEU A 98 14.28 -4.11 17.69
N TYR A 99 13.00 -3.98 18.03
CA TYR A 99 12.18 -2.84 17.67
C TYR A 99 12.10 -1.85 18.83
N VAL A 100 12.41 -0.58 18.58
CA VAL A 100 12.35 0.51 19.57
C VAL A 100 11.32 1.54 19.10
N GLY A 101 10.32 1.82 19.94
CA GLY A 101 9.26 2.78 19.61
C GLY A 101 8.53 3.29 20.86
N GLY A 102 7.68 4.30 20.72
CA GLY A 102 6.87 4.79 21.83
C GLY A 102 5.65 3.91 22.13
N THR A 103 5.13 3.99 23.36
CA THR A 103 3.96 3.20 23.80
C THR A 103 2.68 3.52 23.03
N GLU A 104 2.59 4.71 22.43
CA GLU A 104 1.50 5.16 21.57
C GLU A 104 1.30 4.27 20.33
N HIS A 105 2.35 3.56 19.89
CA HIS A 105 2.28 2.68 18.72
C HIS A 105 1.77 1.27 19.05
N ALA A 106 1.62 0.92 20.33
CA ALA A 106 1.27 -0.42 20.77
C ALA A 106 -0.15 -0.84 20.37
N THR A 107 -1.10 0.10 20.30
CA THR A 107 -2.51 -0.17 19.94
C THR A 107 -2.83 0.05 18.46
N GLY A 108 -1.87 0.53 17.67
CA GLY A 108 -2.05 0.79 16.23
C GLY A 108 -1.03 0.03 15.40
N HIS A 109 0.09 0.68 15.09
CA HIS A 109 1.11 0.18 14.18
C HIS A 109 1.59 -1.25 14.50
N LEU A 110 1.79 -1.61 15.77
CA LEU A 110 2.25 -2.96 16.12
C LEU A 110 1.20 -4.04 15.78
N ILE A 111 -0.09 -3.75 15.99
CA ILE A 111 -1.16 -4.70 15.65
C ILE A 111 -1.22 -4.88 14.14
N TYR A 112 -1.20 -3.78 13.37
CA TYR A 112 -1.23 -3.84 11.91
C TYR A 112 0.00 -4.53 11.33
N SER A 113 1.19 -4.27 11.85
CA SER A 113 2.43 -4.91 11.38
C SER A 113 2.39 -6.42 11.62
N ARG A 114 1.91 -6.87 12.78
CA ARG A 114 1.73 -8.30 13.06
C ARG A 114 0.70 -8.95 12.14
N PHE A 115 -0.45 -8.30 11.94
CA PHE A 115 -1.48 -8.80 11.03
C PHE A 115 -0.94 -8.96 9.60
N TRP A 116 -0.31 -7.92 9.06
CA TRP A 116 0.27 -7.96 7.72
C TRP A 116 1.38 -9.00 7.61
N ASN A 117 2.26 -9.12 8.61
CA ASN A 117 3.29 -10.13 8.59
C ASN A 117 2.72 -11.55 8.56
N LYS A 118 1.68 -11.85 9.35
CA LYS A 118 1.03 -13.17 9.34
C LYS A 118 0.40 -13.47 7.99
N PHE A 119 -0.30 -12.49 7.41
CA PHE A 119 -0.82 -12.63 6.05
C PHE A 119 0.29 -12.90 5.01
N LEU A 120 1.41 -12.18 5.09
CA LEU A 120 2.56 -12.38 4.21
C LEU A 120 3.29 -13.71 4.46
N TYR A 121 3.32 -14.19 5.70
CA TYR A 121 3.85 -15.49 6.08
C TYR A 121 2.99 -16.63 5.51
N ASP A 122 1.67 -16.51 5.61
CA ASP A 122 0.73 -17.48 5.02
C ASP A 122 0.85 -17.55 3.48
N LEU A 123 1.23 -16.43 2.84
CA LEU A 123 1.55 -16.38 1.41
C LEU A 123 2.98 -16.86 1.07
N GLY A 124 3.81 -17.17 2.06
CA GLY A 124 5.20 -17.58 1.89
C GLY A 124 6.16 -16.46 1.45
N ILE A 125 5.76 -15.19 1.63
CA ILE A 125 6.58 -14.00 1.34
C ILE A 125 7.51 -13.68 2.50
N SER A 126 7.00 -13.74 3.73
CA SER A 126 7.80 -13.61 4.96
C SER A 126 8.19 -15.00 5.48
N VAL A 127 9.43 -15.19 5.91
CA VAL A 127 9.92 -16.46 6.46
C VAL A 127 9.65 -16.63 7.96
N ALA A 128 9.29 -15.54 8.66
CA ALA A 128 9.02 -15.54 10.09
C ALA A 128 7.57 -15.15 10.40
N GLU A 129 6.93 -15.86 11.33
CA GLU A 129 5.51 -15.64 11.67
C GLU A 129 5.27 -14.32 12.44
N GLU A 130 6.30 -13.78 13.10
CA GLU A 130 6.25 -12.51 13.85
C GLU A 130 7.37 -11.57 13.37
N PRO A 131 7.06 -10.27 13.13
CA PRO A 131 8.01 -9.35 12.51
C PRO A 131 9.08 -8.83 13.47
N PHE A 132 8.80 -8.79 14.77
CA PHE A 132 9.66 -8.19 15.79
C PHE A 132 9.91 -9.19 16.92
N GLN A 133 11.18 -9.56 17.16
CA GLN A 133 11.54 -10.53 18.19
C GLN A 133 11.53 -9.92 19.59
N LYS A 134 12.04 -8.69 19.73
CA LYS A 134 12.02 -7.94 20.98
C LYS A 134 11.49 -6.53 20.73
N LEU A 135 10.53 -6.11 21.55
CA LEU A 135 10.02 -4.75 21.58
C LEU A 135 10.54 -4.03 22.83
N VAL A 136 11.10 -2.84 22.66
CA VAL A 136 11.44 -1.93 23.75
C VAL A 136 10.67 -0.63 23.57
N ASN A 137 9.85 -0.31 24.56
CA ASN A 137 9.13 0.95 24.58
C ASN A 137 10.02 2.02 25.22
N GLN A 138 10.38 3.05 24.45
CA GLN A 138 11.01 4.23 25.05
C GLN A 138 9.92 5.04 25.77
N ALA A 139 10.17 5.33 27.05
CA ALA A 139 9.32 6.15 27.89
C ALA A 139 9.68 7.63 27.75
#